data_AF-A0A8X6WM02-F1
#
_entry.id   AF-A0A8X6WM02-F1
#
_cell.length_a   1.000
_cell.length_b   1.000
_cell.length_c   1.000
_cell.angle_alpha   90.00
_cell.angle_beta   90.00
_cell.angle_gamma   90.00
#
_symmetry.space_group_name_H-M   'P 1'
#
loop_
_entity.id
_entity.type
_entity.pdbx_description
1 polymer ?
#
loop_
_entity_poly.entity_id
_entity_poly.type
_entity_poly.pdbx_seq_one_letter_code
_entity_poly.pdbx_strand_id
1 'polypeptide(L)'
;MSKSKELSEFDRGCIMGCHRCEKSVPVHKPNITPQNAKHRLQWCRAHRHGTVDMWKTVLWSDESRFTVWQSDGRVWVWRMPGERFFSDYIVLTVKFGGGSIMVCVGGLVV
;
A
#
# COMPACT_ATOMS: atom_id res chain seq x y z
N MET A 1 -26.72 18.46 34.79
CA MET A 1 -27.67 18.45 33.65
C MET A 1 -26.87 18.20 32.39
N SER A 2 -26.59 16.94 32.06
CA SER A 2 -27.40 16.15 31.12
C SER A 2 -27.56 16.84 29.77
N LYS A 3 -26.68 16.49 28.84
CA LYS A 3 -27.08 15.91 27.55
C LYS A 3 -25.84 15.27 26.94
N SER A 4 -25.59 14.04 27.36
CA SER A 4 -25.09 12.99 26.48
C SER A 4 -25.92 13.08 25.20
N LYS A 5 -25.33 13.65 24.14
CA LYS A 5 -25.83 13.48 22.79
C LYS A 5 -25.07 12.32 22.20
N GLU A 6 -25.85 11.35 21.74
CA GLU A 6 -25.47 10.05 21.25
C GLU A 6 -24.28 10.11 20.28
N LEU A 7 -23.35 9.19 20.47
CA LEU A 7 -22.31 8.80 19.53
C LEU A 7 -22.93 8.08 18.31
N SER A 8 -23.93 8.67 17.66
CA SER A 8 -24.68 8.05 16.56
C SER A 8 -24.20 8.46 15.16
N GLU A 9 -23.05 9.14 15.05
CA GLU A 9 -22.44 9.50 13.75
C GLU A 9 -21.08 8.83 13.54
N PHE A 10 -20.85 7.69 14.22
CA PHE A 10 -19.67 6.84 13.97
C PHE A 10 -19.77 6.04 12.66
N ASP A 11 -20.95 6.01 12.02
CA ASP A 11 -21.18 5.38 10.72
C ASP A 11 -20.96 6.37 9.58
N ARG A 12 -19.68 6.67 9.34
CA ARG A 12 -19.06 6.84 8.03
C ARG A 12 -17.61 7.22 8.31
N GLY A 13 -16.83 6.20 8.68
CA GLY A 13 -15.42 6.20 8.35
C GLY A 13 -15.29 6.39 6.83
N CYS A 14 -15.32 7.64 6.37
CA CYS A 14 -15.05 8.03 5.00
C CYS A 14 -13.58 7.70 4.72
N ILE A 15 -13.35 6.46 4.27
CA ILE A 15 -12.26 6.19 3.34
C ILE A 15 -12.33 7.28 2.27
N MET A 16 -11.21 7.95 1.99
CA MET A 16 -11.18 9.10 1.10
C MET A 16 -11.67 8.76 -0.31
N GLY A 17 -12.95 9.02 -0.50
CA GLY A 17 -13.65 9.36 -1.73
C GLY A 17 -14.77 10.30 -1.30
N CYS A 18 -14.98 11.41 -2.00
CA CYS A 18 -16.10 12.29 -1.63
C CYS A 18 -17.41 11.53 -1.94
N HIS A 19 -18.16 11.17 -0.89
CA HIS A 19 -19.46 10.46 -1.00
C HIS A 19 -20.45 11.19 -1.92
N ARG A 20 -20.27 12.50 -2.10
CA ARG A 20 -21.12 13.36 -2.93
C ARG A 20 -20.81 13.29 -4.43
N CYS A 21 -19.71 12.67 -4.84
CA CYS A 21 -19.21 12.76 -6.21
C CYS A 21 -18.95 11.41 -6.91
N GLU A 22 -19.22 10.26 -6.28
CA GLU A 22 -18.96 8.90 -6.83
C GLU A 22 -17.51 8.66 -7.29
N LYS A 23 -16.58 9.56 -6.97
CA LYS A 23 -15.18 9.47 -7.41
C LYS A 23 -14.43 8.46 -6.54
N SER A 24 -14.04 7.35 -7.15
CA SER A 24 -13.13 6.38 -6.54
C SER A 24 -11.67 6.78 -6.73
N VAL A 25 -10.81 6.32 -5.82
CA VAL A 25 -9.36 6.51 -5.94
C VAL A 25 -8.84 5.61 -7.07
N PRO A 26 -8.03 6.13 -8.01
CA PRO A 26 -7.44 5.30 -9.06
C PRO A 26 -6.52 4.23 -8.49
N VAL A 27 -6.61 3.01 -9.04
CA VAL A 27 -5.71 1.89 -8.69
C VAL A 27 -4.39 2.06 -9.42
N HIS A 28 -3.28 2.01 -8.68
CA HIS A 28 -1.95 2.00 -9.26
C HIS A 28 -1.60 0.58 -9.75
N LYS A 29 -1.22 0.46 -11.02
CA LYS A 29 -0.70 -0.78 -11.61
C LYS A 29 0.65 -0.50 -12.27
N PRO A 30 1.60 -1.44 -12.21
CA PRO A 30 2.85 -1.31 -12.96
C PRO A 30 2.53 -1.24 -14.46
N ASN A 31 3.24 -0.37 -15.18
CA ASN A 31 3.13 -0.28 -16.63
C ASN A 31 3.88 -1.46 -17.25
N ILE A 32 3.15 -2.37 -17.90
CA ILE A 32 3.69 -3.60 -18.49
C ILE A 32 3.56 -3.52 -20.01
N THR A 33 4.65 -3.74 -20.73
CA THR A 33 4.63 -3.81 -22.19
C THR A 33 3.82 -5.03 -22.68
N PRO A 34 3.16 -4.97 -23.85
CA PRO A 34 2.42 -6.11 -24.40
C PRO A 34 3.25 -7.40 -24.50
N GLN A 35 4.54 -7.26 -24.81
CA GLN A 35 5.50 -8.38 -24.88
C GLN A 35 5.73 -9.01 -23.50
N ASN A 36 5.98 -8.19 -22.47
CA ASN A 36 6.16 -8.69 -21.11
C ASN A 36 4.88 -9.35 -20.57
N ALA A 37 3.70 -8.81 -20.91
CA ALA A 37 2.43 -9.43 -20.57
C ALA A 37 2.28 -10.82 -21.21
N LYS A 38 2.66 -10.98 -22.48
CA LYS A 38 2.66 -12.27 -23.18
C LYS A 38 3.61 -13.28 -22.52
N HIS A 39 4.84 -12.87 -22.19
CA HIS A 39 5.81 -13.73 -21.52
C HIS A 39 5.32 -14.19 -20.14
N ARG A 40 4.77 -13.27 -19.35
CA ARG A 40 4.18 -13.60 -18.04
C ARG A 40 3.04 -14.61 -18.19
N LEU A 41 2.15 -14.42 -19.17
CA LEU A 41 1.05 -15.36 -19.41
C LEU A 41 1.54 -16.74 -19.83
N GLN A 42 2.54 -16.82 -20.71
CA GLN A 42 3.14 -18.09 -21.12
C GLN A 42 3.77 -18.82 -19.94
N TRP A 43 4.51 -18.10 -19.10
CA TRP A 43 5.13 -18.66 -17.90
C TRP A 43 4.07 -19.20 -16.92
N CYS A 44 3.00 -18.43 -16.64
CA CYS A 44 1.91 -18.87 -15.78
C CYS A 44 1.18 -20.10 -16.35
N ARG A 45 0.99 -20.19 -17.67
CA ARG A 45 0.36 -21.35 -18.31
C ARG A 45 1.23 -22.59 -18.20
N ALA A 46 2.54 -22.47 -18.40
CA ALA A 46 3.49 -23.56 -18.27
C ALA A 46 3.57 -24.12 -16.84
N HIS A 47 3.48 -23.24 -15.82
CA HIS A 47 3.61 -23.62 -14.41
C HIS A 47 2.27 -23.73 -13.67
N ARG A 48 1.14 -23.67 -14.38
CA ARG A 48 -0.21 -23.71 -13.78
C ARG A 48 -0.47 -24.95 -12.92
N HIS A 49 0.12 -26.08 -13.32
CA HIS A 49 -0.05 -27.37 -12.66
C HIS A 49 1.14 -27.73 -11.74
N GLY A 50 1.98 -26.75 -11.39
CA GLY A 50 3.11 -26.96 -10.48
C GLY A 50 2.64 -27.45 -9.11
N THR A 51 3.21 -28.56 -8.64
CA THR A 51 2.90 -29.14 -7.33
C THR A 51 3.59 -28.36 -6.22
N VAL A 52 3.09 -28.46 -4.99
CA VAL A 52 3.71 -27.82 -3.82
C VAL A 52 5.17 -28.28 -3.65
N ASP A 53 5.45 -29.56 -3.86
CA ASP A 53 6.80 -30.10 -3.74
C ASP A 53 7.76 -29.52 -4.78
N MET A 54 7.28 -29.26 -6.01
CA MET A 54 8.08 -28.55 -7.01
C MET A 54 8.45 -27.15 -6.53
N TRP A 55 7.49 -26.39 -5.98
CA TRP A 55 7.73 -25.02 -5.52
C TRP A 55 8.66 -24.94 -4.31
N LYS A 56 8.67 -25.96 -3.44
CA LYS A 56 9.63 -26.06 -2.32
C LYS A 56 11.08 -26.20 -2.75
N THR A 57 11.33 -26.66 -3.98
CA THR A 57 12.70 -26.77 -4.53
C THR A 57 13.19 -25.48 -5.16
N VAL A 58 12.31 -24.50 -5.37
CA VAL A 58 12.66 -23.23 -5.99
C VAL A 58 13.26 -22.30 -4.94
N LEU A 59 14.51 -21.89 -5.15
CA LEU A 59 15.16 -20.84 -4.37
C LEU A 59 14.74 -19.48 -4.92
N TRP A 60 14.04 -18.70 -4.10
CA TRP A 60 13.62 -17.35 -4.45
C TRP A 60 14.61 -16.34 -3.88
N SER A 61 14.88 -15.29 -4.64
CA SER A 61 15.61 -14.13 -4.14
C SER A 61 14.90 -12.84 -4.57
N ASP A 62 14.85 -11.87 -3.66
CA ASP A 62 14.35 -10.54 -3.95
C ASP A 62 15.17 -9.48 -3.19
N GLU A 63 15.10 -8.25 -3.68
CA GLU A 63 15.74 -7.10 -3.07
C GLU A 63 14.66 -6.08 -2.70
N SER A 64 14.56 -5.75 -1.41
CA SER A 64 13.58 -4.82 -0.88
C SER A 64 14.24 -3.61 -0.24
N ARG A 65 13.73 -2.43 -0.56
CA ARG A 65 14.16 -1.15 0.02
C ARG A 65 13.31 -0.83 1.25
N PHE A 66 13.96 -0.63 2.39
CA PHE A 66 13.34 -0.16 3.62
C PHE A 66 13.74 1.29 3.88
N THR A 67 12.74 2.17 4.03
CA THR A 67 12.99 3.59 4.34
C THR A 67 13.19 3.77 5.86
N VAL A 68 14.21 4.53 6.24
CA VAL A 68 14.53 4.81 7.65
C VAL A 68 13.61 5.90 8.21
N TRP A 69 13.17 6.83 7.36
CA TRP A 69 12.27 7.91 7.74
C TRP A 69 11.05 7.97 6.83
N GLN A 70 9.87 7.72 7.42
CA GLN A 70 8.55 7.64 6.78
C GLN A 70 8.40 6.49 5.78
N SER A 71 7.31 5.74 5.93
CA SER A 71 6.91 4.74 4.95
C SER A 71 6.37 5.42 3.69
N ASP A 72 6.57 4.82 2.51
CA ASP A 72 5.97 5.27 1.23
C ASP A 72 4.42 5.20 1.22
N GLY A 73 3.81 4.71 2.30
CA GLY A 73 2.35 4.60 2.48
C GLY A 73 1.66 5.94 2.81
N ARG A 74 0.38 6.02 2.47
CA ARG A 74 -0.47 7.15 2.85
C ARG A 74 -0.85 7.06 4.32
N VAL A 75 -0.63 8.15 5.06
CA VAL A 75 -1.16 8.35 6.41
C VAL A 75 -2.54 8.99 6.30
N TRP A 76 -3.53 8.39 6.95
CA TRP A 76 -4.89 8.92 7.02
C TRP A 76 -5.08 9.69 8.32
N VAL A 77 -5.67 10.90 8.24
CA VAL A 77 -5.99 11.74 9.40
C VAL A 77 -7.44 12.23 9.30
N TRP A 78 -8.12 12.30 10.44
CA TRP A 78 -9.45 12.89 10.58
C TRP A 78 -9.29 14.33 11.07
N ARG A 79 -9.90 15.33 10.40
CA ARG A 79 -9.85 16.74 10.83
C ARG A 79 -11.02 17.56 10.31
N MET A 80 -11.35 18.66 10.98
CA MET A 80 -12.36 19.62 10.54
C MET A 80 -11.82 20.62 9.50
N PRO A 81 -12.70 21.30 8.73
CA PRO A 81 -12.29 22.40 7.85
C PRO A 81 -11.62 23.53 8.64
N GLY A 82 -10.46 24.01 8.18
CA GLY A 82 -9.67 25.06 8.85
C GLY A 82 -8.53 24.54 9.72
N GLU A 83 -8.58 23.28 10.14
CA GLU A 83 -7.56 22.66 11.02
C GLU A 83 -6.31 22.20 10.27
N ARG A 84 -6.15 22.56 9.00
CA ARG A 84 -5.12 22.01 8.12
C ARG A 84 -3.70 22.21 8.62
N PHE A 85 -3.46 23.29 9.36
CA PHE A 85 -2.14 23.74 9.76
C PHE A 85 -1.85 23.56 11.25
N PHE A 86 -2.69 22.81 11.99
CA PHE A 86 -2.33 22.45 13.36
C PHE A 86 -1.23 21.39 13.36
N SER A 87 -0.32 21.49 14.32
CA SER A 87 0.86 20.62 14.45
C SER A 87 0.46 19.14 14.47
N ASP A 88 -0.68 18.81 15.07
CA ASP A 88 -1.18 17.44 15.18
C ASP A 88 -1.62 16.83 13.83
N TYR A 89 -1.88 17.67 12.83
CA TYR A 89 -2.33 17.28 11.49
C TYR A 89 -1.31 17.56 10.39
N ILE A 90 -0.07 17.91 10.77
CA ILE A 90 1.05 18.13 9.86
C ILE A 90 2.02 16.96 9.98
N VAL A 91 2.17 16.20 8.90
CA VAL A 91 3.24 15.20 8.76
C VAL A 91 4.49 15.90 8.21
N LEU A 92 5.55 15.95 9.02
CA LEU A 92 6.82 16.58 8.64
C LEU A 92 7.52 15.80 7.54
N THR A 93 7.66 16.37 6.35
CA THR A 93 8.41 15.75 5.25
C THR A 93 9.86 16.24 5.26
N VAL A 94 10.83 15.32 5.30
CA VAL A 94 12.25 15.66 5.10
C VAL A 94 12.58 15.65 3.61
N LYS A 95 13.30 16.67 3.12
CA LYS A 95 13.83 16.64 1.75
C LYS A 95 14.90 15.54 1.68
N PHE A 96 14.80 14.65 0.71
CA PHE A 96 15.72 13.52 0.45
C PHE A 96 15.60 12.29 1.37
N GLY A 97 14.48 12.13 2.08
CA GLY A 97 13.98 10.80 2.47
C GLY A 97 14.73 10.06 3.58
N GLY A 98 15.53 10.77 4.40
CA GLY A 98 16.07 10.26 5.67
C GLY A 98 16.92 8.98 5.61
N GLY A 99 17.33 8.55 4.41
CA GLY A 99 18.08 7.32 4.18
C GLY A 99 17.19 6.09 3.96
N SER A 100 17.74 5.11 3.24
CA SER A 100 17.11 3.80 3.02
C SER A 100 18.14 2.69 3.08
N ILE A 101 17.71 1.53 3.55
CA ILE A 101 18.51 0.31 3.60
C ILE A 101 17.98 -0.64 2.53
N MET A 102 18.87 -1.17 1.69
CA MET A 102 18.55 -2.24 0.74
C MET A 102 18.83 -3.57 1.43
N VAL A 103 17.87 -4.49 1.39
CA VAL A 103 18.01 -5.83 1.97
C VAL A 103 17.76 -6.86 0.88
N CYS A 104 18.75 -7.72 0.64
CA CYS A 104 18.62 -8.87 -0.23
C CYS A 104 18.25 -10.10 0.63
N VAL A 105 17.15 -10.76 0.29
CA VAL A 105 16.71 -11.99 0.97
C VAL A 105 16.69 -13.10 -0.06
N GLY A 106 17.27 -14.25 0.29
CA GLY A 106 17.23 -15.47 -0.51
C GLY A 106 16.87 -16.66 0.37
N GLY A 107 15.92 -17.47 -0.06
CA GLY A 107 15.47 -18.61 0.74
C GLY A 107 14.46 -19.51 0.03
N LEU A 108 14.34 -20.74 0.53
CA LEU A 108 13.29 -21.65 0.12
C LEU A 108 11.98 -21.23 0.81
N VAL A 109 10.88 -21.27 0.08
CA VAL A 109 9.54 -21.16 0.68
C VAL A 109 9.16 -22.55 1.15
N VAL A 110 9.21 -22.79 2.47
CA VAL A 110 8.87 -24.07 3.12
C VAL A 110 7.40 -24.20 3.44
#